data_AF-A0A849G405-F1
#
_entry.id   AF-A0A849G405-F1
#
_cell.length_a   1.000
_cell.length_b   1.000
_cell.length_c   1.000
_cell.angle_alpha   90.00
_cell.angle_beta   90.00
_cell.angle_gamma   90.00
#
_symmetry.space_group_name_H-M   'P 1'
#
loop_
_entity.id
_entity.type
_entity.pdbx_description
1 polymer ?
#
loop_
_entity_poly.entity_id
_entity_poly.type
_entity_poly.pdbx_seq_one_letter_code
_entity_poly.pdbx_strand_id
1 'polypeptide(L)'
;MTKAIGMATRTPLQRSLRAATVAVLSSVILAACGGGAATTSNPLTQDPGANNSTYTGPVARDGDVLKFQQEFWSNTKTTDRCGSCHNETFGQVPMFARNDDVNLAYDAALTRTNRDQPSLSEFVSKVISPPFGHNCWVEDPGVCGSIMTTWIENWVGLAEGGGREIVLTPPESVDPGESLNFPPDAFTPGLNGSNTFASTI
;
A
#
# COMPACT_ATOMS: atom_id res chain seq x y z
N MET A 1 64.33 46.26 33.88
CA MET A 1 63.06 46.11 34.62
C MET A 1 62.26 45.04 33.92
N THR A 2 62.29 43.80 34.40
CA THR A 2 61.64 42.65 33.75
C THR A 2 60.57 42.12 34.69
N LYS A 3 59.31 42.23 34.27
CA LYS A 3 58.12 41.89 35.06
C LYS A 3 57.84 40.39 34.91
N ALA A 4 57.97 39.63 36.00
CA ALA A 4 57.58 38.22 36.03
C ALA A 4 56.04 38.10 36.05
N ILE A 5 55.49 37.32 35.12
CA ILE A 5 54.07 36.96 35.07
C ILE A 5 53.91 35.63 35.81
N GLY A 6 53.26 35.67 36.98
CA GLY A 6 52.93 34.48 37.77
C GLY A 6 51.77 33.70 37.14
N MET A 7 52.02 32.43 36.83
CA MET A 7 51.02 31.51 36.30
C MET A 7 50.24 30.89 37.46
N ALA A 8 48.98 31.32 37.66
CA ALA A 8 48.12 30.80 38.72
C ALA A 8 47.63 29.38 38.37
N THR A 9 48.13 28.39 39.10
CA THR A 9 47.72 26.99 39.03
C THR A 9 46.30 26.84 39.58
N ARG A 10 45.34 26.54 38.71
CA ARG A 10 43.95 26.27 39.11
C ARG A 10 43.88 24.90 39.77
N THR A 11 43.37 24.86 40.99
CA THR A 11 43.27 23.64 41.81
C THR A 11 42.28 22.63 41.22
N PRO A 12 42.56 21.33 41.35
CA PRO A 12 41.75 20.25 40.75
C PRO A 12 40.29 20.27 41.22
N LEU A 13 40.03 20.77 42.43
CA LEU A 13 38.69 20.94 43.00
C LEU A 13 37.79 21.89 42.17
N GLN A 14 38.35 22.97 41.63
CA GLN A 14 37.61 23.91 40.77
C GLN A 14 37.25 23.30 39.40
N ARG A 15 38.04 22.33 38.93
CA ARG A 15 37.80 21.64 37.65
C ARG A 15 36.63 20.66 37.77
N SER A 16 36.58 19.91 38.88
CA SER A 16 35.50 18.96 39.17
C SER A 16 34.16 19.64 39.40
N LEU A 17 34.14 20.79 40.11
CA LEU A 17 32.92 21.54 40.39
C LEU A 17 32.29 22.11 39.10
N ARG A 18 33.14 22.59 38.18
CA ARG A 18 32.71 23.09 36.85
C ARG A 18 32.16 21.97 35.96
N ALA A 19 32.78 20.80 35.97
CA ALA A 19 32.32 19.65 35.20
C ALA A 19 30.94 19.16 35.69
N ALA A 20 30.73 19.11 37.01
CA ALA A 20 29.46 18.75 37.61
C ALA A 20 28.34 19.73 37.24
N THR A 21 28.60 21.05 37.27
CA THR A 21 27.61 22.06 36.86
C THR A 21 27.23 21.97 35.39
N VAL A 22 28.18 21.64 34.51
CA VAL A 22 27.90 21.46 33.07
C VAL A 22 27.03 20.22 32.84
N ALA A 23 27.31 19.11 33.53
CA ALA A 23 26.53 17.87 33.40
C ALA A 23 25.07 18.03 33.86
N VAL A 24 24.84 18.76 34.96
CA VAL A 24 23.49 19.04 35.48
C VAL A 24 22.71 19.97 34.55
N LEU A 25 23.35 21.01 33.99
CA LEU A 25 22.67 21.89 33.03
C LEU A 25 22.27 21.15 31.75
N SER A 26 23.14 20.28 31.22
CA SER A 26 22.86 19.51 30.00
C SER A 26 21.70 18.54 30.16
N SER A 27 21.50 17.97 31.35
CA SER A 27 20.40 17.03 31.62
C SER A 27 19.05 17.74 31.74
N VAL A 28 19.01 18.98 32.24
CA VAL A 28 17.78 19.81 32.29
C VAL A 28 17.32 20.23 30.88
N ILE A 29 18.26 20.55 29.98
CA ILE A 29 17.94 20.94 28.60
C ILE A 29 17.33 19.76 27.81
N LEU A 30 17.75 18.52 28.09
CA LEU A 30 17.23 17.34 27.40
C LEU A 30 15.78 17.02 27.79
N ALA A 31 15.39 17.26 29.05
CA ALA A 31 14.01 17.06 29.51
C ALA A 31 13.02 18.07 28.91
N ALA A 32 13.49 19.25 28.49
CA ALA A 32 12.66 20.28 27.87
C ALA A 32 12.32 19.99 26.40
N CYS A 33 13.03 19.07 25.74
CA CYS A 33 12.75 18.67 24.36
C CYS A 33 11.73 17.50 24.27
N GLY A 34 11.35 16.90 25.40
CA GLY A 34 10.47 15.71 25.45
C GLY A 34 9.02 15.98 25.87
N GLY A 35 8.65 17.21 26.19
CA GLY A 35 7.29 17.59 26.57
C GLY A 35 6.44 17.85 25.33
N GLY A 36 5.81 16.81 24.78
CA GLY A 36 4.91 16.93 23.63
C GLY A 36 3.79 17.95 23.91
N ALA A 37 3.70 18.98 23.06
CA ALA A 37 2.61 19.94 23.11
C ALA A 37 1.28 19.22 22.84
N ALA A 38 0.18 19.72 23.44
CA ALA A 38 -1.15 19.26 23.10
C ALA A 38 -1.36 19.45 21.58
N THR A 39 -1.53 18.35 20.86
CA THR A 39 -1.84 18.39 19.43
C THR A 39 -3.34 18.56 19.29
N THR A 40 -3.76 19.55 18.49
CA THR A 40 -5.13 19.62 17.98
C THR A 40 -5.14 18.96 16.61
N SER A 41 -6.16 18.16 16.32
CA SER A 41 -6.36 17.66 14.97
C SER A 41 -6.67 18.85 14.06
N ASN A 42 -5.89 19.03 13.01
CA ASN A 42 -6.23 19.99 11.97
C ASN A 42 -7.42 19.45 11.18
N PRO A 43 -8.36 20.30 10.75
CA PRO A 43 -9.42 19.87 9.87
C PRO A 43 -8.81 19.21 8.64
N LEU A 44 -9.38 18.06 8.25
CA LEU A 44 -8.99 17.35 7.04
C LEU A 44 -9.28 18.27 5.86
N THR A 45 -8.23 18.78 5.22
CA THR A 45 -8.38 19.56 3.99
C THR A 45 -8.88 18.63 2.90
N GLN A 46 -10.09 18.88 2.39
CA GLN A 46 -10.61 18.26 1.18
C GLN A 46 -9.76 18.72 -0.01
N ASP A 47 -8.61 18.10 -0.23
CA ASP A 47 -7.90 18.17 -1.48
C ASP A 47 -7.89 16.78 -2.12
N PRO A 48 -8.99 16.40 -2.80
CA PRO A 48 -8.97 15.26 -3.69
C PRO A 48 -8.11 15.68 -4.89
N GLY A 49 -6.97 15.02 -5.09
CA GLY A 49 -5.92 15.45 -6.02
C GLY A 49 -6.37 15.80 -7.46
N ALA A 50 -5.41 16.22 -8.29
CA ALA A 50 -5.54 16.91 -9.59
C ALA A 50 -6.71 16.55 -10.55
N ASN A 51 -7.33 15.38 -10.40
CA ASN A 51 -8.46 14.88 -11.17
C ASN A 51 -9.84 15.34 -10.64
N ASN A 52 -9.91 16.11 -9.55
CA ASN A 52 -11.18 16.33 -8.85
C ASN A 52 -11.39 17.73 -8.25
N SER A 53 -11.62 18.72 -9.11
CA SER A 53 -11.95 20.09 -8.71
C SER A 53 -13.45 20.32 -8.36
N THR A 54 -14.28 19.28 -8.20
CA THR A 54 -15.76 19.44 -8.16
C THR A 54 -16.48 18.55 -7.12
N TYR A 55 -15.80 17.95 -6.15
CA TYR A 55 -16.53 17.25 -5.08
C TYR A 55 -17.24 18.25 -4.15
N THR A 56 -18.55 18.09 -3.99
CA THR A 56 -19.40 18.98 -3.18
C THR A 56 -20.08 18.27 -2.01
N GLY A 57 -19.79 16.99 -1.81
CA GLY A 57 -20.37 16.20 -0.71
C GLY A 57 -19.71 16.46 0.64
N PRO A 58 -20.17 15.76 1.70
CA PRO A 58 -19.63 15.89 3.05
C PRO A 58 -18.11 15.69 3.11
N VAL A 59 -17.47 16.40 4.04
CA VAL A 59 -16.04 16.21 4.32
C VAL A 59 -15.75 14.75 4.72
N ALA A 60 -14.55 14.28 4.39
CA ALA A 60 -14.06 13.00 4.90
C ALA A 60 -14.13 13.03 6.44
N ARG A 61 -14.77 12.02 7.04
CA ARG A 61 -15.01 11.96 8.48
C ARG A 61 -13.74 11.75 9.32
N ASP A 62 -12.73 11.15 8.73
CA ASP A 62 -11.45 10.83 9.37
C ASP A 62 -10.31 10.74 8.34
N GLY A 63 -9.08 10.58 8.82
CA GLY A 63 -7.88 10.54 7.98
C GLY A 63 -7.79 9.33 7.05
N ASP A 64 -8.44 8.21 7.38
CA ASP A 64 -8.47 7.03 6.51
C ASP A 64 -9.43 7.26 5.34
N VAL A 65 -10.59 7.87 5.60
CA VAL A 65 -11.51 8.31 4.52
C VAL A 65 -10.86 9.39 3.65
N LEU A 66 -10.05 10.29 4.23
CA LEU A 66 -9.32 11.27 3.42
C LEU A 66 -8.28 10.59 2.52
N LYS A 67 -7.51 9.63 3.03
CA LYS A 67 -6.56 8.84 2.21
C LYS A 67 -7.28 8.04 1.12
N PHE A 68 -8.41 7.42 1.44
CA PHE A 68 -9.27 6.77 0.44
C PHE A 68 -9.71 7.76 -0.64
N GLN A 69 -10.17 8.94 -0.23
CA GLN A 69 -10.62 9.99 -1.13
C GLN A 69 -9.52 10.36 -2.13
N GLN A 70 -8.29 10.52 -1.65
CA GLN A 70 -7.13 10.96 -2.41
C GLN A 70 -6.58 9.87 -3.33
N GLU A 71 -6.39 8.66 -2.81
CA GLU A 71 -5.61 7.61 -3.46
C GLU A 71 -6.46 6.64 -4.28
N PHE A 72 -7.71 6.40 -3.88
CA PHE A 72 -8.57 5.39 -4.51
C PHE A 72 -9.78 6.02 -5.20
N TRP A 73 -10.57 6.81 -4.46
CA TRP A 73 -11.84 7.32 -4.95
C TRP A 73 -11.65 8.32 -6.09
N SER A 74 -10.71 9.28 -5.95
CA SER A 74 -10.40 10.29 -6.99
C SER A 74 -10.07 9.66 -8.34
N ASN A 75 -9.48 8.46 -8.33
CA ASN A 75 -9.08 7.70 -9.49
C ASN A 75 -10.21 6.83 -10.06
N THR A 76 -11.07 6.28 -9.21
CA THR A 76 -12.14 5.35 -9.63
C THR A 76 -13.44 6.05 -10.00
N LYS A 77 -13.70 7.26 -9.48
CA LYS A 77 -14.93 8.04 -9.74
C LYS A 77 -15.07 8.55 -11.17
N THR A 78 -14.04 8.46 -12.00
CA THR A 78 -14.07 8.98 -13.36
C THR A 78 -14.96 8.12 -14.26
N THR A 79 -15.58 8.74 -15.25
CA THR A 79 -16.56 8.08 -16.13
C THR A 79 -15.93 7.13 -17.13
N ASP A 80 -14.64 7.29 -17.43
CA ASP A 80 -13.83 6.37 -18.24
C ASP A 80 -13.39 5.11 -17.47
N ARG A 81 -13.78 4.98 -16.19
CA ARG A 81 -13.44 3.86 -15.32
C ARG A 81 -14.69 3.36 -14.58
N CYS A 82 -14.59 3.14 -13.28
CA CYS A 82 -15.62 2.54 -12.45
C CYS A 82 -16.82 3.48 -12.20
N GLY A 83 -16.58 4.78 -12.24
CA GLY A 83 -17.54 5.83 -11.92
C GLY A 83 -18.68 5.98 -12.92
N SER A 84 -18.62 5.32 -14.08
CA SER A 84 -19.76 5.24 -15.00
C SER A 84 -20.91 4.41 -14.44
N CYS A 85 -20.62 3.37 -13.64
CA CYS A 85 -21.62 2.42 -13.16
C CYS A 85 -21.77 2.41 -11.63
N HIS A 86 -20.67 2.53 -10.89
CA HIS A 86 -20.63 2.33 -9.42
C HIS A 86 -20.92 3.62 -8.62
N ASN A 87 -21.89 4.40 -9.10
CA ASN A 87 -22.28 5.68 -8.49
C ASN A 87 -23.76 5.67 -8.03
N GLU A 88 -24.16 6.74 -7.36
CA GLU A 88 -25.50 6.95 -6.80
C GLU A 88 -26.61 7.11 -7.85
N THR A 89 -26.27 7.48 -9.09
CA THR A 89 -27.24 7.67 -10.18
C THR A 89 -27.58 6.36 -10.86
N PHE A 90 -26.58 5.52 -11.15
CA PHE A 90 -26.76 4.23 -11.82
C PHE A 90 -27.01 3.08 -10.84
N GLY A 91 -26.46 3.17 -9.63
CA GLY A 91 -26.78 2.26 -8.53
C GLY A 91 -26.14 0.87 -8.60
N GLN A 92 -25.10 0.65 -9.42
CA GLN A 92 -24.42 -0.65 -9.43
C GLN A 92 -23.67 -0.87 -8.11
N VAL A 93 -23.97 -1.97 -7.43
CA VAL A 93 -23.37 -2.29 -6.13
C VAL A 93 -22.03 -3.03 -6.29
N PRO A 94 -21.05 -2.79 -5.39
CA PRO A 94 -21.04 -1.74 -4.36
C PRO A 94 -20.85 -0.35 -4.96
N MET A 95 -21.50 0.69 -4.41
CA MET A 95 -21.40 2.07 -4.92
C MET A 95 -20.16 2.79 -4.37
N PHE A 96 -18.98 2.23 -4.59
CA PHE A 96 -17.70 2.77 -4.09
C PHE A 96 -17.20 3.99 -4.87
N ALA A 97 -17.80 4.30 -6.01
CA ALA A 97 -17.44 5.43 -6.88
C ALA A 97 -18.53 6.51 -6.91
N ARG A 98 -19.43 6.52 -5.90
CA ARG A 98 -20.46 7.55 -5.74
C ARG A 98 -19.86 8.93 -5.45
N ASN A 99 -20.49 9.98 -5.94
CA ASN A 99 -19.98 11.36 -5.91
C ASN A 99 -20.69 12.26 -4.90
N ASP A 100 -21.77 11.80 -4.29
CA ASP A 100 -22.58 12.55 -3.32
C ASP A 100 -22.03 12.47 -1.88
N ASP A 101 -21.44 11.33 -1.49
CA ASP A 101 -20.85 11.14 -0.15
C ASP A 101 -19.67 10.17 -0.17
N VAL A 102 -18.47 10.70 0.09
CA VAL A 102 -17.23 9.92 0.11
C VAL A 102 -17.16 8.97 1.30
N ASN A 103 -17.84 9.27 2.40
CA ASN A 103 -17.89 8.40 3.57
C ASN A 103 -18.69 7.13 3.24
N LEU A 104 -19.81 7.27 2.51
CA LEU A 104 -20.58 6.12 2.03
C LEU A 104 -19.84 5.35 0.94
N ALA A 105 -19.09 6.05 0.08
CA ALA A 105 -18.24 5.44 -0.93
C ALA A 105 -17.15 4.55 -0.28
N TYR A 106 -16.51 5.08 0.77
CA TYR A 106 -15.52 4.37 1.57
C TYR A 106 -16.12 3.10 2.21
N ASP A 107 -17.28 3.22 2.84
CA ASP A 107 -17.93 2.07 3.50
C ASP A 107 -18.26 0.97 2.49
N ALA A 108 -18.72 1.34 1.30
CA ALA A 108 -18.96 0.40 0.20
C ALA A 108 -17.65 -0.25 -0.29
N ALA A 109 -16.57 0.52 -0.40
CA ALA A 109 -15.27 0.02 -0.84
C ALA A 109 -14.67 -1.00 0.14
N LEU A 110 -14.77 -0.74 1.44
CA LEU A 110 -14.25 -1.64 2.49
C LEU A 110 -14.79 -3.06 2.38
N THR A 111 -16.03 -3.25 1.91
CA THR A 111 -16.62 -4.59 1.76
C THR A 111 -15.91 -5.48 0.74
N ARG A 112 -15.03 -4.89 -0.10
CA ARG A 112 -14.34 -5.55 -1.22
C ARG A 112 -12.80 -5.42 -1.15
N THR A 113 -12.29 -4.72 -0.14
CA THR A 113 -10.86 -4.50 0.05
C THR A 113 -10.30 -5.49 1.06
N ASN A 114 -9.22 -6.18 0.70
CA ASN A 114 -8.37 -6.85 1.65
C ASN A 114 -7.28 -5.87 2.10
N ARG A 115 -7.38 -5.38 3.35
CA ARG A 115 -6.48 -4.35 3.88
C ARG A 115 -5.10 -4.91 4.27
N ASP A 116 -5.03 -6.20 4.60
CA ASP A 116 -3.77 -6.86 4.97
C ASP A 116 -2.97 -7.25 3.72
N GLN A 117 -3.66 -7.63 2.64
CA GLN A 117 -3.08 -8.03 1.37
C GLN A 117 -3.82 -7.35 0.20
N PRO A 118 -3.47 -6.09 -0.15
CA PRO A 118 -4.15 -5.31 -1.19
C PRO A 118 -4.32 -6.02 -2.53
N SER A 119 -3.32 -6.80 -2.95
CA SER A 119 -3.32 -7.57 -4.19
C SER A 119 -4.42 -8.63 -4.23
N LEU A 120 -4.91 -9.09 -3.07
CA LEU A 120 -6.02 -10.05 -2.94
C LEU A 120 -7.39 -9.38 -2.82
N SER A 121 -7.48 -8.05 -2.97
CA SER A 121 -8.77 -7.34 -2.98
C SER A 121 -9.61 -7.74 -4.19
N GLU A 122 -10.93 -7.77 -4.02
CA GLU A 122 -11.84 -8.13 -5.12
C GLU A 122 -11.75 -7.11 -6.28
N PHE A 123 -11.44 -5.85 -5.98
CA PHE A 123 -11.17 -4.84 -7.02
C PHE A 123 -10.08 -5.30 -8.00
N VAL A 124 -8.98 -5.85 -7.48
CA VAL A 124 -7.85 -6.32 -8.29
C VAL A 124 -8.28 -7.51 -9.14
N SER A 125 -8.93 -8.52 -8.54
CA SER A 125 -9.39 -9.70 -9.28
C SER A 125 -10.38 -9.34 -10.39
N LYS A 126 -11.25 -8.35 -10.18
CA LYS A 126 -12.22 -7.88 -11.19
C LYS A 126 -11.55 -7.20 -12.38
N VAL A 127 -10.55 -6.35 -12.16
CA VAL A 127 -9.89 -5.61 -13.26
C VAL A 127 -8.90 -6.47 -14.04
N ILE A 128 -8.44 -7.61 -13.51
CA ILE A 128 -7.59 -8.55 -14.24
C ILE A 128 -8.38 -9.67 -14.94
N SER A 129 -9.67 -9.86 -14.59
CA SER A 129 -10.45 -11.00 -15.08
C SER A 129 -10.71 -10.92 -16.59
N PRO A 130 -10.38 -11.95 -17.38
CA PRO A 130 -10.54 -11.96 -18.84
C PRO A 130 -12.02 -11.91 -19.29
N PRO A 131 -12.32 -11.45 -20.54
CA PRO A 131 -11.38 -11.20 -21.63
C PRO A 131 -10.68 -9.83 -21.64
N PHE A 132 -11.19 -8.81 -20.94
CA PHE A 132 -10.62 -7.45 -20.99
C PHE A 132 -10.32 -6.84 -19.61
N GLY A 133 -10.67 -7.49 -18.50
CA GLY A 133 -10.68 -6.84 -17.20
C GLY A 133 -11.85 -5.87 -17.08
N HIS A 134 -12.62 -5.96 -16.00
CA HIS A 134 -13.82 -5.12 -15.85
C HIS A 134 -13.42 -3.63 -15.82
N ASN A 135 -13.69 -2.89 -16.91
CA ASN A 135 -13.30 -1.49 -17.09
C ASN A 135 -11.79 -1.25 -16.96
N CYS A 136 -10.93 -2.17 -17.43
CA CYS A 136 -9.53 -1.83 -17.59
C CYS A 136 -9.39 -0.70 -18.64
N TRP A 137 -8.65 0.34 -18.31
CA TRP A 137 -8.48 1.56 -19.12
C TRP A 137 -7.16 1.56 -19.91
N VAL A 138 -6.46 0.42 -19.95
CA VAL A 138 -5.29 0.17 -20.78
C VAL A 138 -5.41 -1.21 -21.44
N GLU A 139 -4.51 -1.51 -22.38
CA GLU A 139 -4.59 -2.75 -23.19
C GLU A 139 -4.36 -4.03 -22.37
N ASP A 140 -3.50 -3.98 -21.35
CA ASP A 140 -3.16 -5.12 -20.51
C ASP A 140 -3.91 -5.09 -19.17
N PRO A 141 -4.84 -6.04 -18.92
CA PRO A 141 -5.54 -6.16 -17.64
C PRO A 141 -4.60 -6.31 -16.44
N GLY A 142 -3.43 -6.93 -16.62
CA GLY A 142 -2.40 -7.05 -15.58
C GLY A 142 -1.85 -5.69 -15.12
N VAL A 143 -1.74 -4.73 -16.05
CA VAL A 143 -1.35 -3.35 -15.73
C VAL A 143 -2.46 -2.67 -14.91
N CYS A 144 -3.72 -2.83 -15.27
CA CYS A 144 -4.83 -2.35 -14.45
C CYS A 144 -4.83 -2.95 -13.04
N GLY A 145 -4.56 -4.26 -12.93
CA GLY A 145 -4.43 -4.94 -11.64
C GLY A 145 -3.33 -4.35 -10.76
N SER A 146 -2.16 -4.08 -11.33
CA SER A 146 -1.04 -3.49 -10.57
C SER A 146 -1.29 -2.03 -10.17
N ILE A 147 -1.91 -1.23 -11.04
CA ILE A 147 -2.31 0.14 -10.71
C ILE A 147 -3.37 0.14 -9.60
N MET A 148 -4.40 -0.71 -9.72
CA MET A 148 -5.44 -0.84 -8.69
C MET A 148 -4.85 -1.28 -7.34
N THR A 149 -3.92 -2.23 -7.35
CA THR A 149 -3.19 -2.65 -6.14
C THR A 149 -2.45 -1.47 -5.52
N THR A 150 -1.79 -0.64 -6.32
CA THR A 150 -1.07 0.55 -5.86
C THR A 150 -2.01 1.58 -5.22
N TRP A 151 -3.18 1.84 -5.82
CA TRP A 151 -4.17 2.75 -5.24
C TRP A 151 -4.66 2.27 -3.87
N ILE A 152 -4.87 0.96 -3.72
CA ILE A 152 -5.27 0.37 -2.43
C ILE A 152 -4.11 0.44 -1.43
N GLU A 153 -2.88 0.09 -1.81
CA GLU A 153 -1.67 0.19 -0.97
C GLU A 153 -1.47 1.60 -0.40
N ASN A 154 -1.59 2.62 -1.27
CA ASN A 154 -1.46 4.03 -0.89
C ASN A 154 -2.57 4.45 0.07
N TRP A 155 -3.81 4.04 -0.20
CA TRP A 155 -4.93 4.29 0.70
C TRP A 155 -4.70 3.64 2.07
N VAL A 156 -4.44 2.33 2.14
CA VAL A 156 -4.34 1.62 3.42
C VAL A 156 -3.05 1.91 4.19
N GLY A 157 -2.08 2.59 3.57
CA GLY A 157 -0.84 3.04 4.21
C GLY A 157 0.27 2.00 4.27
N LEU A 158 0.24 0.97 3.43
CA LEU A 158 1.30 -0.05 3.37
C LEU A 158 2.58 0.45 2.66
N ALA A 159 2.51 1.60 1.99
CA ALA A 159 3.64 2.19 1.27
C ALA A 159 4.74 2.77 2.18
N GLU A 160 4.51 2.97 3.49
CA GLU A 160 5.49 3.62 4.39
C GLU A 160 6.42 2.66 5.16
N GLY A 161 6.34 1.33 4.98
CA GLY A 161 7.19 0.44 5.79
C GLY A 161 7.27 -1.05 5.47
N GLY A 162 6.72 -1.54 4.35
CA GLY A 162 6.76 -2.97 4.04
C GLY A 162 7.17 -3.22 2.60
N GLY A 163 8.25 -3.98 2.38
CA GLY A 163 8.58 -4.49 1.06
C GLY A 163 7.41 -5.30 0.48
N ARG A 164 7.19 -5.16 -0.83
CA ARG A 164 6.15 -5.88 -1.57
C ARG A 164 6.45 -7.39 -1.50
N GLU A 165 5.75 -8.14 -0.65
CA GLU A 165 5.81 -9.61 -0.68
C GLU A 165 4.76 -10.12 -1.68
N ILE A 166 5.23 -10.66 -2.80
CA ILE A 166 4.38 -11.46 -3.69
C ILE A 166 4.20 -12.80 -3.00
N VAL A 167 3.11 -12.98 -2.25
CA VAL A 167 2.74 -14.29 -1.70
C VAL A 167 2.33 -15.18 -2.86
N LEU A 168 3.24 -16.02 -3.31
CA LEU A 168 2.95 -17.05 -4.32
C LEU A 168 2.05 -18.10 -3.67
N THR A 169 0.80 -18.18 -4.11
CA THR A 169 -0.05 -19.33 -3.78
C THR A 169 0.42 -20.51 -4.63
N PRO A 170 0.90 -21.62 -4.02
CA PRO A 170 1.32 -22.78 -4.78
C PRO A 170 0.16 -23.32 -5.62
N PRO A 171 0.39 -23.73 -6.87
CA PRO A 171 -0.63 -24.45 -7.63
C PRO A 171 -1.01 -25.73 -6.89
N GLU A 172 -2.24 -26.21 -7.09
CA GLU A 172 -2.67 -27.50 -6.55
C GLU A 172 -1.67 -28.59 -6.99
N SER A 173 -1.19 -29.37 -6.01
CA SER A 173 -0.22 -30.43 -6.27
C SER A 173 -0.92 -31.58 -6.98
N VAL A 174 -0.84 -31.60 -8.30
CA VAL A 174 -1.22 -32.78 -9.10
C VAL A 174 -0.12 -33.84 -8.99
N ASP A 175 -0.51 -35.12 -8.88
CA ASP A 175 0.42 -36.23 -8.95
C ASP A 175 1.15 -36.20 -10.31
N PRO A 176 2.49 -36.41 -10.37
CA PRO A 176 3.23 -36.41 -11.63
C PRO A 176 2.66 -37.35 -12.70
N GLY A 177 1.96 -38.42 -12.29
CA GLY A 177 1.27 -39.34 -13.18
C GLY A 177 -0.01 -38.77 -13.82
N GLU A 178 -0.66 -37.80 -13.18
CA GLU A 178 -1.88 -37.12 -13.66
C GLU A 178 -1.55 -35.91 -14.54
N SER A 179 -0.31 -35.41 -14.50
CA SER A 179 0.16 -34.36 -15.43
C SER A 179 0.44 -34.86 -16.85
N LEU A 180 0.24 -36.16 -17.12
CA LEU A 180 0.49 -36.77 -18.41
C LEU A 180 -0.83 -37.02 -19.14
N ASN A 181 -1.16 -36.16 -20.11
CA ASN A 181 -2.21 -36.43 -21.09
C ASN A 181 -1.66 -37.36 -22.18
N PHE A 182 -1.59 -38.66 -21.90
CA PHE A 182 -1.32 -39.65 -22.94
C PHE A 182 -2.56 -39.88 -23.80
N PRO A 183 -2.42 -39.94 -25.13
CA PRO A 183 -3.46 -40.50 -25.99
C PRO A 183 -3.79 -41.93 -25.54
N PRO A 184 -5.06 -42.36 -25.58
CA PRO A 184 -5.48 -43.69 -25.13
C PRO A 184 -4.80 -44.86 -25.88
N ASP A 185 -4.14 -44.58 -27.01
CA ASP A 185 -3.52 -45.58 -27.87
C ASP A 185 -2.03 -45.83 -27.57
N ALA A 186 -1.47 -45.21 -26.51
CA ALA A 186 -0.05 -45.38 -26.15
C ALA A 186 0.34 -46.82 -25.75
N PHE A 187 -0.64 -47.70 -25.53
CA PHE A 187 -0.43 -49.11 -25.28
C PHE A 187 -1.38 -49.97 -26.10
N THR A 188 -1.20 -50.01 -27.42
CA THR A 188 -1.62 -51.20 -28.19
C THR A 188 -0.49 -52.24 -28.11
N PRO A 189 -0.67 -53.39 -27.43
CA PRO A 189 0.32 -54.46 -27.43
C PRO A 189 0.36 -55.07 -28.84
N GLY A 190 1.36 -54.71 -29.66
CA GLY A 190 1.51 -55.32 -30.98
C GLY A 190 2.27 -54.54 -32.04
N LEU A 191 2.57 -53.25 -31.85
CA LEU A 191 3.36 -52.50 -32.82
C LEU A 191 4.81 -52.35 -32.35
N ASN A 192 5.63 -53.28 -32.81
CA ASN A 192 7.09 -53.19 -32.81
C ASN A 192 7.51 -51.96 -33.63
N GLY A 193 7.92 -50.89 -32.96
CA GLY A 193 8.25 -49.62 -33.64
C GLY A 193 9.01 -48.65 -32.76
N SER A 194 10.24 -49.01 -32.37
CA SER A 194 11.39 -48.11 -32.19
C SER A 194 11.13 -46.67 -31.75
N ASN A 195 10.90 -46.44 -30.45
CA ASN A 195 11.07 -45.13 -29.83
C ASN A 195 11.36 -45.27 -28.33
N THR A 196 12.48 -45.92 -28.04
CA THR A 196 13.16 -45.81 -26.75
C THR A 196 13.85 -44.44 -26.65
N PHE A 197 13.36 -43.58 -25.76
CA PHE A 197 14.04 -42.33 -25.34
C PHE A 197 15.32 -42.57 -24.50
N ALA A 198 15.87 -43.78 -24.51
CA ALA A 198 16.98 -44.21 -23.66
C ALA A 198 18.37 -44.04 -24.31
N SER A 199 18.54 -43.10 -25.25
CA SER A 199 19.86 -42.83 -25.84
C SER A 199 20.04 -41.35 -26.19
N THR A 200 20.19 -40.50 -25.16
CA THR A 200 20.93 -39.24 -25.26
C THR A 200 21.51 -38.91 -23.88
N ILE A 201 22.61 -39.60 -23.53
CA ILE A 201 23.73 -39.07 -22.74
C ILE A 201 25.00 -39.65 -23.37
#